data_AF-A0A1J4ZVA8-F1
#
_entry.id   AF-A0A1J4ZVA8-F1
#
_cell.length_a   1.000
_cell.length_b   1.000
_cell.length_c   1.000
_cell.angle_alpha   90.00
_cell.angle_beta   90.00
_cell.angle_gamma   90.00
#
_symmetry.space_group_name_H-M   'P 1'
#
loop_
_entity.id
_entity.type
_entity.pdbx_description
1 polymer ?
#
loop_
_entity_poly.entity_id
_entity_poly.type
_entity_poly.pdbx_seq_one_letter_code
_entity_poly.pdbx_strand_id
1 'polypeptide(L)'
;MIEGLRQGYEDARTLKLFLDQMNWMPEEVTATPRELQTVHLDRGECDTLALAISLGKGLVLMDETAGREVARFLGVTVRGSLGVLVE
;
A
#
# COMPACT_ATOMS: atom_id res chain seq x y z
N MET A 1 -4.16 -5.29 -8.76
CA MET A 1 -3.76 -6.71 -8.82
C MET A 1 -4.14 -7.41 -10.13
N ILE A 2 -5.36 -7.21 -10.65
CA ILE A 2 -5.81 -7.84 -11.91
C ILE A 2 -4.89 -7.49 -13.09
N GLU A 3 -4.31 -6.29 -13.11
CA GLU A 3 -3.43 -5.85 -14.20
C GLU A 3 -2.08 -6.60 -14.28
N GLY A 4 -1.43 -6.87 -13.14
CA GLY A 4 -0.16 -7.62 -13.14
C GLY A 4 -0.32 -9.08 -13.57
N LEU A 5 -1.44 -9.70 -13.19
CA LEU A 5 -1.81 -11.04 -13.66
C LEU A 5 -2.11 -11.07 -15.17
N ARG A 6 -2.75 -10.01 -15.69
CA ARG A 6 -3.03 -9.87 -17.14
C ARG A 6 -1.77 -9.62 -17.96
N GLN A 7 -0.77 -8.95 -17.39
CA GLN A 7 0.52 -8.70 -18.03
C GLN A 7 1.50 -9.88 -17.88
N GLY A 8 1.15 -10.90 -17.10
CA GLY A 8 1.93 -12.14 -16.97
C GLY A 8 3.14 -12.02 -16.05
N TYR A 9 3.19 -11.03 -15.16
CA TYR A 9 4.28 -10.91 -14.21
C TYR A 9 4.25 -12.05 -13.18
N GLU A 10 5.42 -12.65 -12.95
CA GLU A 10 5.57 -13.85 -12.10
C GLU A 10 5.23 -13.57 -10.62
N ASP A 11 5.58 -12.37 -10.15
CA ASP A 11 5.27 -11.86 -8.82
C ASP A 11 3.77 -11.74 -8.56
N ALA A 12 2.98 -11.31 -9.55
CA ALA A 12 1.54 -11.16 -9.45
C ALA A 12 0.83 -12.49 -9.16
N ARG A 13 1.34 -13.60 -9.71
CA ARG A 13 0.83 -14.95 -9.43
C ARG A 13 1.12 -15.36 -8.00
N THR A 14 2.35 -15.13 -7.54
CA THR A 14 2.76 -15.43 -6.16
C THR A 14 1.95 -14.63 -5.14
N LEU A 15 1.73 -13.34 -5.41
CA LEU A 15 0.88 -12.48 -4.59
C LEU A 15 -0.56 -12.96 -4.54
N LYS A 16 -1.15 -13.35 -5.67
CA LYS A 16 -2.52 -13.90 -5.72
C LYS A 16 -2.65 -15.16 -4.88
N LEU A 17 -1.71 -16.09 -5.01
CA LEU A 17 -1.69 -17.33 -4.23
C LEU A 17 -1.58 -17.06 -2.73
N PHE A 18 -0.71 -16.14 -2.32
CA PHE A 18 -0.56 -15.75 -0.92
C PHE A 18 -1.87 -15.20 -0.35
N LEU A 19 -2.51 -14.27 -1.07
CA LEU A 19 -3.77 -13.66 -0.63
C LEU A 19 -4.90 -14.69 -0.52
N ASP A 20 -4.99 -15.60 -1.48
CA ASP A 20 -5.97 -16.70 -1.44
C ASP A 20 -5.71 -17.61 -0.23
N GLN A 21 -4.45 -17.96 0.03
CA GLN A 21 -4.06 -18.82 1.15
C GLN A 21 -4.37 -18.16 2.50
N MET A 22 -4.16 -16.84 2.62
CA MET A 22 -4.44 -16.07 3.84
C MET A 22 -5.90 -15.62 3.96
N ASN A 23 -6.73 -15.88 2.95
CA ASN A 23 -8.08 -15.36 2.81
C ASN A 23 -8.13 -13.82 2.96
N TRP A 24 -7.14 -13.14 2.37
CA TRP A 24 -7.05 -11.69 2.36
C TRP A 24 -7.67 -11.14 1.08
N MET A 25 -8.60 -10.21 1.24
CA MET A 25 -9.23 -9.52 0.12
C MET A 25 -8.51 -8.21 -0.15
N PRO A 26 -8.04 -7.97 -1.39
CA PRO A 26 -7.52 -6.66 -1.76
C PRO A 26 -8.65 -5.63 -1.75
N GLU A 27 -8.37 -4.48 -1.16
CA GLU A 27 -9.27 -3.33 -1.21
C GLU A 27 -8.98 -2.47 -2.45
N GLU A 28 -10.03 -1.99 -3.11
CA GLU A 28 -9.88 -1.05 -4.21
C GLU A 28 -9.76 0.38 -3.67
N VAL A 29 -8.79 1.12 -4.21
CA VAL A 29 -8.63 2.54 -3.90
C VAL A 29 -9.52 3.34 -4.83
N THR A 30 -10.60 3.89 -4.27
CA THR A 30 -11.63 4.59 -5.05
C THR A 30 -11.32 6.07 -5.27
N ALA A 31 -10.49 6.68 -4.42
CA ALA A 31 -10.11 8.07 -4.54
C ALA A 31 -8.71 8.33 -3.96
N THR A 32 -7.91 9.09 -4.70
CA THR A 32 -6.62 9.59 -4.25
C THR A 32 -6.79 11.01 -3.68
N PRO A 33 -6.52 11.23 -2.38
CA PRO A 33 -6.48 12.55 -1.77
C PRO A 33 -5.63 13.54 -2.58
N ARG A 34 -6.02 14.82 -2.62
CA ARG A 34 -5.32 15.84 -3.43
C ARG A 34 -3.87 16.01 -3.01
N GLU A 35 -3.62 15.83 -1.72
CA GLU A 35 -2.30 15.89 -1.09
C GLU A 35 -1.33 14.85 -1.67
N LEU A 36 -1.86 13.71 -2.17
CA LEU A 36 -1.07 12.65 -2.78
C LEU A 36 -0.91 12.81 -4.30
N GLN A 37 -1.60 13.75 -4.93
CA GLN A 37 -1.50 13.96 -6.39
C GLN A 37 -0.23 14.71 -6.80
N THR A 38 0.40 15.43 -5.85
CA THR A 38 1.57 16.27 -6.09
C THR A 38 2.87 15.69 -5.54
N VAL A 39 2.82 14.52 -4.89
CA VAL A 39 4.01 13.86 -4.35
C VAL A 39 4.62 12.94 -5.40
N HIS A 40 5.95 12.83 -5.38
CA HIS A 40 6.69 11.91 -6.23
C HIS A 40 6.79 10.54 -5.56
N LEU A 41 5.64 9.86 -5.43
CA LEU A 41 5.57 8.46 -5.01
C LEU A 41 5.12 7.60 -6.18
N ASP A 42 5.44 6.31 -6.12
CA ASP A 42 4.86 5.38 -7.08
C ASP A 42 3.35 5.21 -6.85
N ARG A 43 2.68 4.57 -7.82
CA ARG A 43 1.23 4.35 -7.74
C ARG A 43 0.84 3.46 -6.54
N GLY A 44 1.60 2.41 -6.25
CA GLY A 44 1.32 1.50 -5.15
C GLY A 44 1.44 2.17 -3.78
N GLU A 45 2.45 3.01 -3.60
CA GLU A 45 2.63 3.82 -2.40
C GLU A 45 1.50 4.86 -2.24
N CYS A 46 1.16 5.56 -3.33
CA CYS A 46 0.03 6.49 -3.35
C CYS A 46 -1.29 5.79 -2.97
N ASP A 47 -1.57 4.65 -3.60
CA ASP A 47 -2.78 3.86 -3.36
C ASP A 47 -2.82 3.36 -1.90
N THR A 48 -1.68 2.91 -1.35
CA THR A 48 -1.56 2.48 0.04
C THR A 48 -1.88 3.60 1.03
N LEU A 49 -1.34 4.80 0.82
CA LEU A 49 -1.61 5.95 1.70
C LEU A 49 -3.04 6.45 1.55
N ALA A 50 -3.58 6.47 0.34
CA ALA A 50 -4.97 6.84 0.08
C ALA A 50 -5.94 5.90 0.81
N LEU A 51 -5.69 4.59 0.75
CA LEU A 51 -6.48 3.59 1.47
C LEU A 51 -6.35 3.74 2.99
N ALA A 52 -5.14 3.94 3.51
CA ALA A 52 -4.94 4.14 4.94
C ALA A 52 -5.69 5.36 5.48
N ILE A 53 -5.76 6.44 4.69
CA ILE A 53 -6.53 7.64 5.02
C ILE A 53 -8.03 7.35 4.99
N SER A 54 -8.53 6.66 3.97
CA SER A 54 -9.97 6.36 3.84
C SER A 54 -10.49 5.45 4.95
N LEU A 55 -9.63 4.54 5.46
CA LEU A 55 -9.95 3.63 6.56
C LEU A 55 -9.79 4.25 7.96
N GLY A 56 -9.48 5.54 8.08
CA GLY A 56 -9.39 6.23 9.37
C GLY A 56 -8.01 6.18 10.05
N LYS A 57 -6.93 6.01 9.27
CA LYS A 57 -5.50 6.05 9.67
C LYS A 57 -5.02 4.82 10.46
N GLY A 58 -4.72 3.75 9.74
CA GLY A 58 -4.04 2.54 10.25
C GLY A 58 -2.51 2.63 10.26
N LEU A 59 -1.85 1.57 10.74
CA LEU A 59 -0.42 1.35 10.56
C LEU A 59 -0.14 0.94 9.12
N VAL A 60 0.74 1.68 8.43
CA VAL A 60 1.21 1.36 7.08
C VAL A 60 2.65 0.85 7.14
N LEU A 61 2.95 -0.16 6.34
CA LEU A 61 4.32 -0.62 6.09
C LEU A 61 4.82 -0.03 4.76
N MET A 62 5.94 0.69 4.79
CA MET A 62 6.59 1.24 3.58
C MET A 62 8.10 1.06 3.66
N ASP A 63 8.66 0.39 2.68
CA ASP A 63 10.09 0.11 2.56
C ASP A 63 10.89 1.33 2.09
N GLU A 64 10.30 2.19 1.28
CA GLU A 64 10.93 3.40 0.77
C GLU A 64 10.88 4.58 1.76
N THR A 65 11.98 5.36 1.80
CA THR A 65 12.09 6.52 2.70
C THR A 65 11.13 7.63 2.31
N ALA A 66 10.97 7.90 1.01
CA ALA A 66 10.08 8.95 0.51
C ALA A 66 8.62 8.69 0.91
N GLY A 67 8.11 7.47 0.70
CA GLY A 67 6.78 7.06 1.14
C GLY A 67 6.57 7.26 2.65
N ARG A 68 7.55 6.87 3.48
CA ARG A 68 7.48 7.08 4.94
C ARG A 68 7.43 8.56 5.33
N GLU A 69 8.14 9.44 4.63
CA GLU A 69 8.13 10.87 4.90
C GLU A 69 6.76 11.47 4.58
N VAL A 70 6.19 11.13 3.42
CA VAL A 70 4.84 11.55 3.03
C VAL A 70 3.79 11.00 4.00
N ALA A 71 3.89 9.73 4.41
CA ALA A 71 2.98 9.13 5.39
C ALA A 71 2.96 9.92 6.71
N ARG A 72 4.15 10.27 7.24
CA ARG A 72 4.28 11.07 8.46
C ARG A 72 3.71 12.48 8.29
N PHE A 73 3.96 13.11 7.14
CA PHE A 73 3.40 14.42 6.82
C PHE A 73 1.86 14.41 6.83
N LEU A 74 1.23 13.32 6.35
CA LEU A 74 -0.22 13.11 6.34
C LEU A 74 -0.78 12.63 7.71
N GLY A 75 0.10 12.45 8.70
CA GLY A 75 -0.24 11.96 10.03
C GLY A 75 -0.67 10.49 10.04
N VAL A 76 -0.20 9.68 9.08
CA VAL A 76 -0.39 8.23 9.03
C VAL A 76 0.73 7.56 9.83
N THR A 77 0.38 6.58 10.66
CA THR A 77 1.37 5.79 11.39
C THR A 77 2.10 4.88 10.41
N VAL A 78 3.44 4.97 10.32
CA VAL A 78 4.22 4.21 9.33
C VAL A 78 5.41 3.49 9.95
N ARG A 79 5.71 2.28 9.45
CA ARG A 79 6.90 1.49 9.78
C ARG A 79 7.61 1.02 8.51
N GLY A 80 8.93 0.81 8.62
CA GLY A 80 9.72 0.17 7.58
C GLY A 80 9.65 -1.35 7.65
N SER A 81 10.25 -2.04 6.66
CA SER A 81 10.30 -3.50 6.58
C SER A 81 11.19 -4.17 7.64
N LEU A 82 12.09 -3.41 8.27
CA LEU A 82 12.88 -3.87 9.42
C LEU A 82 12.06 -3.73 10.70
N GLY A 83 11.11 -4.66 10.89
CA GLY A 83 10.26 -4.76 12.06
C GLY A 83 9.45 -6.05 12.06
N VAL A 84 9.00 -6.49 13.24
CA VAL A 84 8.07 -7.63 13.35
C VAL A 84 6.67 -7.09 13.55
N LEU A 85 5.74 -7.50 12.68
CA LEU A 85 4.32 -7.28 12.90
C LEU A 85 3.84 -8.36 13.89
N VAL A 86 3.37 -7.94 15.06
CA VAL A 86 2.82 -8.81 16.11
C VAL A 86 1.34 -8.49 16.31
N GLU A 87 0.56 -9.51 16.64
CA GLU A 87 -0.87 -9.40 17.00
C GLU A 87 -1.04 -9.05 18.48
#